data_AF-W9YXQ3-F1
#
_entry.id   AF-W9YXQ3-F1
#
_cell.length_a   1.000
_cell.length_b   1.000
_cell.length_c   1.000
_cell.angle_alpha   90.00
_cell.angle_beta   90.00
_cell.angle_gamma   90.00
#
_symmetry.space_group_name_H-M   'P 1'
#
loop_
_entity.id
_entity.type
_entity.pdbx_description
1 polymer ?
#
loop_
_entity_poly.entity_id
_entity_poly.type
_entity_poly.pdbx_seq_one_letter_code
_entity_poly.pdbx_strand_id
1 'polypeptide(L)'
;MVLLTSSAVSVAISSSVVCLFTFLLFLSGYVLQQQTVRALQEALRQPREPRPVPTLPPQFQHLTNETTSVTVEGRSDGVGSMTIPIEGTDNTRDDLNSIQIPVIAEDASQIPLAGREDIPPVPPQSDHSLDRDRQPQRLAYIFALLKPSDLCAVLLFAKQQRSSSQLASEPSIVLLYPSTWETASSSLQSSALSYMRDVQDLYDLVYHPVQIRRDWDVKAQLLGELQWKHWDYDRALYLRTPGLLLDSKMLDSSLETPGARGLWTPLGPSSGDNPDLLLITPKGLRSPRKEMTRLVTAAAVDQPVSNDDDLKIEISSRDAAYVLLDEEDLGRPGLDNKWYLDLLLRFDQGRRSVCDGSGLLDWPPKADLRRSR
;
A
#
# COMPACT_ATOMS: atom_id res chain seq x y z
N MET A 1 -4.89 65.10 -40.20
CA MET A 1 -4.25 63.78 -40.27
C MET A 1 -3.13 63.75 -39.24
N VAL A 2 -3.31 63.05 -38.12
CA VAL A 2 -2.25 62.91 -37.11
C VAL A 2 -1.44 61.66 -37.47
N LEU A 3 -0.23 61.87 -38.00
CA LEU A 3 0.73 60.81 -38.32
C LEU A 3 1.28 60.24 -37.01
N LEU A 4 0.75 59.11 -36.57
CA LEU A 4 1.30 58.34 -35.46
C LEU A 4 2.72 57.89 -35.84
N THR A 5 3.71 58.30 -35.05
CA THR A 5 5.10 57.86 -35.22
C THR A 5 5.18 56.37 -34.92
N SER A 6 6.05 55.64 -35.64
CA SER A 6 6.23 54.19 -35.48
C SER A 6 6.56 53.77 -34.04
N SER A 7 7.23 54.64 -33.27
CA SER A 7 7.53 54.44 -31.86
C SER A 7 6.27 54.44 -30.97
N ALA A 8 5.27 55.28 -31.28
CA ALA A 8 4.02 55.33 -30.51
C ALA A 8 3.20 54.03 -30.69
N VAL A 9 3.19 53.47 -31.90
CA VAL A 9 2.51 52.21 -32.20
C VAL A 9 3.18 51.05 -31.46
N SER A 10 4.52 51.00 -31.46
CA SER A 10 5.26 49.95 -30.74
C SER A 10 5.02 49.99 -29.23
N VAL A 11 4.97 51.18 -28.62
CA VAL A 11 4.71 51.34 -27.18
C VAL A 11 3.26 50.97 -26.83
N ALA A 12 2.30 51.32 -27.69
CA ALA A 12 0.91 50.96 -27.49
C ALA A 12 0.72 49.42 -27.52
N ILE A 13 1.37 48.74 -28.47
CA ILE A 13 1.29 47.27 -28.59
C ILE A 13 1.98 46.60 -27.39
N SER A 14 3.19 47.02 -27.00
CA SER A 14 3.89 46.40 -25.88
C SER A 14 3.18 46.59 -24.55
N SER A 15 2.64 47.79 -24.30
CA SER A 15 1.82 48.08 -23.11
C SER A 15 0.55 47.24 -23.07
N SER A 16 -0.12 47.07 -24.22
CA SER A 16 -1.33 46.23 -24.32
C SER A 16 -1.03 44.76 -23.99
N VAL A 17 0.08 44.21 -24.49
CA VAL A 17 0.48 42.82 -24.24
C VAL A 17 0.79 42.61 -22.75
N VAL A 18 1.57 43.51 -22.13
CA VAL A 18 1.89 43.42 -20.71
C VAL A 18 0.63 43.52 -19.85
N CYS A 19 -0.28 44.44 -20.20
CA CYS A 19 -1.55 44.59 -19.50
C CYS A 19 -2.43 43.32 -19.61
N LEU A 20 -2.52 42.73 -20.80
CA LEU A 20 -3.27 41.48 -21.03
C LEU A 20 -2.71 40.32 -20.20
N PHE A 21 -1.39 40.10 -20.22
CA PHE A 21 -0.78 39.02 -19.43
C PHE A 21 -0.95 39.25 -17.93
N THR A 22 -0.82 40.49 -17.47
CA THR A 22 -1.04 40.82 -16.05
C THR A 22 -2.49 40.54 -15.63
N PHE A 23 -3.45 40.88 -16.49
CA PHE A 23 -4.87 40.61 -16.25
C PHE A 23 -5.19 39.11 -16.25
N LEU A 24 -4.62 38.34 -17.19
CA LEU A 24 -4.79 36.88 -17.23
C LEU A 24 -4.20 36.20 -15.99
N LEU A 25 -3.04 36.65 -15.52
CA LEU A 25 -2.44 36.15 -14.27
C LEU A 25 -3.35 36.45 -13.07
N PHE A 26 -3.95 37.64 -13.03
CA PHE A 26 -4.89 38.01 -11.98
C PHE A 26 -6.17 37.17 -12.01
N LEU A 27 -6.74 36.93 -13.19
CA LEU A 27 -7.89 36.02 -13.36
C LEU A 27 -7.56 34.57 -12.99
N SER A 28 -6.37 34.10 -13.34
CA SER A 28 -5.91 32.76 -12.95
C SER A 28 -5.83 32.62 -11.43
N GLY A 29 -5.26 33.62 -10.74
CA GLY A 29 -5.23 33.65 -9.28
C GLY A 29 -6.62 33.74 -8.66
N TYR A 30 -7.50 34.57 -9.25
CA TYR A 30 -8.86 34.78 -8.79
C TYR A 30 -9.73 33.51 -8.89
N VAL A 31 -9.63 32.76 -9.99
CA VAL A 31 -10.38 31.51 -10.18
C VAL A 31 -9.92 30.43 -9.20
N LEU A 32 -8.61 30.30 -8.97
CA LEU A 32 -8.09 29.36 -7.96
C LEU A 32 -8.63 29.70 -6.56
N GLN A 33 -8.66 30.99 -6.19
CA GLN A 33 -9.16 31.41 -4.87
C GLN A 33 -10.67 31.13 -4.70
N GLN A 34 -11.48 31.29 -5.75
CA GLN A 34 -12.91 30.96 -5.68
C GLN A 34 -13.18 29.46 -5.54
N GLN A 35 -12.35 28.60 -6.15
CA GLN A 35 -12.49 27.15 -6.03
C GLN A 35 -12.21 26.67 -4.60
N THR A 36 -11.20 27.24 -3.93
CA THR A 36 -10.86 26.87 -2.55
C THR A 36 -11.96 27.25 -1.56
N VAL A 37 -12.58 28.42 -1.73
CA VAL A 37 -13.67 28.87 -0.85
C VAL A 37 -14.93 28.00 -1.06
N ARG A 38 -15.27 27.67 -2.31
CA ARG A 38 -16.40 26.77 -2.59
C ARG A 38 -16.17 25.37 -2.02
N ALA A 39 -14.95 24.82 -2.17
CA ALA A 39 -14.61 23.50 -1.63
C ALA A 39 -14.68 23.44 -0.09
N LEU A 40 -14.21 24.49 0.60
CA LEU A 40 -14.32 24.59 2.06
C LEU A 40 -15.76 24.77 2.54
N GLN A 41 -16.57 25.51 1.78
CA GLN A 41 -17.96 25.74 2.12
C GLN A 41 -18.82 24.48 1.88
N GLU A 42 -18.46 23.65 0.90
CA GLU A 42 -19.05 22.31 0.68
C GLU A 42 -18.70 21.37 1.85
N ALA A 43 -17.44 21.36 2.29
CA ALA A 43 -16.97 20.50 3.38
C ALA A 43 -17.58 20.87 4.75
N LEU A 44 -17.87 22.16 4.98
CA LEU A 44 -18.48 22.62 6.24
C LEU A 44 -20.01 22.49 6.26
N ARG A 45 -20.66 22.37 5.10
CA ARG A 45 -22.13 22.27 5.01
C ARG A 45 -22.65 20.83 5.12
N GLN A 46 -21.78 19.83 5.10
CA GLN A 46 -22.16 18.43 5.33
C GLN A 46 -22.65 18.24 6.77
N PRO A 47 -23.90 17.78 6.99
CA PRO A 47 -24.39 17.42 8.31
C PRO A 47 -23.50 16.32 8.89
N ARG A 48 -23.05 16.48 10.13
CA ARG A 48 -22.31 15.45 10.86
C ARG A 48 -23.06 14.12 10.76
N GLU A 49 -22.42 13.11 10.18
CA GLU A 49 -22.97 11.76 10.14
C GLU A 49 -23.33 11.32 11.57
N PRO A 50 -24.55 10.79 11.81
CA PRO A 50 -24.92 10.25 13.10
C PRO A 50 -23.93 9.14 13.48
N ARG A 51 -23.29 9.29 14.65
CA ARG A 51 -22.43 8.24 15.20
C ARG A 51 -23.26 6.95 15.30
N PRO A 52 -22.79 5.81 14.76
CA PRO A 52 -23.49 4.55 14.91
C PRO A 52 -23.53 4.20 16.39
N VAL A 53 -24.74 4.16 16.94
CA VAL A 53 -24.98 3.68 18.30
C VAL A 53 -24.71 2.18 18.29
N PRO A 54 -23.86 1.65 19.19
CA PRO A 54 -23.63 0.21 19.29
C PRO A 54 -24.96 -0.50 19.57
N THR A 55 -25.47 -1.24 18.59
CA THR A 55 -26.65 -2.09 18.78
C THR A 55 -26.18 -3.46 19.22
N LEU A 56 -26.64 -3.87 20.41
CA LEU A 56 -26.37 -5.21 20.93
C LEU A 56 -26.99 -6.28 20.01
N PRO A 57 -26.28 -7.40 19.77
CA PRO A 57 -26.81 -8.50 18.96
C PRO A 57 -28.11 -9.09 19.55
N PRO A 58 -29.03 -9.58 18.69
CA PRO A 58 -30.40 -9.96 19.05
C PRO A 58 -30.51 -11.11 20.07
N GLN A 59 -29.42 -11.85 20.28
CA GLN A 59 -29.31 -12.94 21.26
C GLN A 59 -29.42 -12.52 22.73
N PHE A 60 -29.35 -11.22 23.03
CA PHE A 60 -29.53 -10.69 24.38
C PHE A 60 -30.91 -10.05 24.63
N GLN A 61 -31.83 -10.11 23.65
CA GLN A 61 -33.13 -9.43 23.74
C GLN A 61 -34.28 -10.32 24.22
N HIS A 62 -34.06 -11.63 24.41
CA HIS A 62 -35.10 -12.55 24.90
C HIS A 62 -34.61 -13.41 26.06
N LEU A 63 -34.89 -12.96 27.28
CA LEU A 63 -35.05 -13.84 28.43
C LEU A 63 -36.33 -13.44 29.18
N THR A 64 -37.47 -13.92 28.70
CA THR A 64 -38.73 -13.88 29.45
C THR A 64 -39.32 -15.27 29.50
N ASN A 65 -39.23 -15.86 30.68
CA ASN A 65 -40.07 -16.93 31.24
C ASN A 65 -40.48 -18.06 30.29
N GLU A 66 -39.66 -19.12 30.26
CA GLU A 66 -40.22 -20.44 30.02
C GLU A 66 -39.55 -21.48 30.93
N THR A 67 -40.34 -21.94 31.89
CA THR A 67 -40.07 -23.07 32.76
C THR A 67 -39.89 -24.31 31.91
N THR A 68 -38.65 -24.75 31.71
CA THR A 68 -38.38 -26.10 31.21
C THR A 68 -37.46 -26.80 32.19
N SER A 69 -38.04 -27.72 32.96
CA SER A 69 -37.33 -28.67 33.79
C SER A 69 -36.45 -29.56 32.91
N VAL A 70 -35.14 -29.33 32.92
CA VAL A 70 -34.16 -30.30 32.44
C VAL A 70 -33.73 -31.14 33.64
N THR A 71 -34.26 -32.37 33.68
CA THR A 71 -33.75 -33.45 34.53
C THR A 71 -32.31 -33.75 34.10
N VAL A 72 -31.34 -33.31 34.89
CA VAL A 72 -29.97 -33.81 34.81
C VAL A 72 -29.85 -34.94 35.83
N GLU A 73 -29.78 -36.16 35.31
CA GLU A 73 -29.51 -37.38 36.07
C GLU A 73 -28.06 -37.34 36.57
N GLY A 74 -27.86 -36.72 37.74
CA GLY A 74 -26.62 -36.73 38.49
C GLY A 74 -26.55 -37.98 39.34
N ARG A 75 -25.69 -38.92 38.94
CA ARG A 75 -25.35 -40.14 39.66
C ARG A 75 -24.89 -39.83 41.09
N SER A 76 -25.60 -40.42 42.04
CA SER A 76 -25.32 -40.48 43.47
C SER A 76 -23.88 -40.90 43.76
N ASP A 77 -23.19 -40.12 44.61
CA ASP A 77 -22.39 -40.63 45.73
C ASP A 77 -22.38 -39.56 46.84
N GLY A 78 -22.66 -40.00 48.05
CA GLY A 78 -23.18 -39.16 49.13
C GLY A 78 -22.13 -38.49 50.01
N VAL A 79 -22.64 -37.60 50.86
CA VAL A 79 -22.39 -37.42 52.32
C VAL A 79 -22.56 -35.94 52.67
N GLY A 80 -23.40 -35.67 53.69
CA GLY A 80 -23.23 -34.48 54.55
C GLY A 80 -24.26 -33.36 54.41
N SER A 81 -25.42 -33.58 55.03
CA SER A 81 -26.42 -32.59 55.48
C SER A 81 -25.85 -31.35 56.18
N MET A 82 -26.38 -30.15 55.88
CA MET A 82 -26.91 -29.23 56.92
C MET A 82 -27.81 -28.13 56.34
N THR A 83 -29.09 -28.17 56.72
CA THR A 83 -30.10 -27.09 56.63
C THR A 83 -29.94 -26.08 57.77
N ILE A 84 -30.15 -24.77 57.54
CA ILE A 84 -30.96 -23.87 58.40
C ILE A 84 -31.60 -22.76 57.53
N PRO A 85 -32.90 -22.42 57.73
CA PRO A 85 -33.71 -21.56 56.88
C PRO A 85 -33.71 -20.10 57.36
N ILE A 86 -34.03 -19.14 56.48
CA ILE A 86 -34.58 -17.85 56.93
C ILE A 86 -35.76 -17.44 56.04
N GLU A 87 -36.88 -17.39 56.73
CA GLU A 87 -38.21 -16.88 56.42
C GLU A 87 -38.19 -15.37 56.15
N GLY A 88 -39.03 -14.91 55.22
CA GLY A 88 -38.96 -13.56 54.64
C GLY A 88 -39.42 -12.44 55.55
N THR A 89 -39.04 -11.20 55.20
CA THR A 89 -39.96 -10.08 54.97
C THR A 89 -39.21 -8.79 54.57
N ASP A 90 -39.78 -8.13 53.57
CA ASP A 90 -39.99 -6.69 53.43
C ASP A 90 -38.84 -5.73 53.01
N ASN A 91 -39.04 -5.18 51.80
CA ASN A 91 -38.78 -3.81 51.33
C ASN A 91 -37.56 -3.04 51.86
N THR A 92 -36.54 -2.81 51.01
CA THR A 92 -36.12 -1.45 50.60
C THR A 92 -35.09 -1.47 49.47
N ARG A 93 -35.14 -0.41 48.65
CA ARG A 93 -34.20 -0.02 47.59
C ARG A 93 -32.78 0.21 48.13
N ASP A 94 -31.76 -0.38 47.50
CA ASP A 94 -30.60 0.28 46.85
C ASP A 94 -29.42 -0.71 46.64
N ASP A 95 -28.60 -0.36 45.64
CA ASP A 95 -27.19 -0.75 45.42
C ASP A 95 -26.82 -2.16 44.90
N LEU A 96 -26.16 -2.21 43.72
CA LEU A 96 -24.69 -2.22 43.65
C LEU A 96 -24.13 -2.25 42.20
N ASN A 97 -22.99 -1.56 42.05
CA ASN A 97 -21.94 -1.67 41.03
C ASN A 97 -22.00 -0.80 39.76
N SER A 98 -21.76 0.50 39.97
CA SER A 98 -20.99 1.33 39.01
C SER A 98 -19.56 1.52 39.54
N ILE A 99 -18.58 0.98 38.83
CA ILE A 99 -17.16 1.23 39.08
C ILE A 99 -16.78 2.51 38.33
N GLN A 100 -16.59 3.60 39.06
CA GLN A 100 -16.07 4.87 38.53
C GLN A 100 -14.54 4.89 38.60
N ILE A 101 -13.92 5.28 37.48
CA ILE A 101 -12.48 5.46 37.30
C ILE A 101 -12.09 6.85 37.84
N PRO A 102 -11.09 6.99 38.73
CA PRO A 102 -10.70 8.30 39.25
C PRO A 102 -9.84 9.08 38.24
N VAL A 103 -10.32 10.28 37.90
CA VAL A 103 -9.53 11.36 37.30
C VAL A 103 -8.94 12.18 38.45
N ILE A 104 -7.62 12.14 38.62
CA ILE A 104 -6.91 13.00 39.58
C ILE A 104 -6.47 14.25 38.82
N ALA A 105 -7.06 15.40 39.19
CA ALA A 105 -6.64 16.73 38.80
C ALA A 105 -5.62 17.28 39.81
N GLU A 106 -4.61 17.98 39.31
CA GLU A 106 -3.68 18.83 40.06
C GLU A 106 -4.42 20.04 40.66
N ASP A 107 -4.15 20.38 41.93
CA ASP A 107 -3.76 21.75 42.33
C ASP A 107 -3.17 21.78 43.77
N ALA A 108 -2.45 22.86 44.05
CA ALA A 108 -1.38 23.03 45.00
C ALA A 108 -1.74 23.39 46.46
N SER A 109 -0.73 23.20 47.31
CA SER A 109 -0.29 24.04 48.46
C SER A 109 -0.91 23.86 49.86
N GLN A 110 -0.10 23.34 50.80
CA GLN A 110 0.41 23.96 52.07
C GLN A 110 0.93 22.85 53.06
N ILE A 111 2.26 22.64 53.25
CA ILE A 111 3.21 23.07 54.35
C ILE A 111 3.03 22.29 55.71
N PRO A 112 4.05 21.93 56.56
CA PRO A 112 5.46 22.41 56.72
C PRO A 112 6.60 21.37 56.93
N LEU A 113 7.83 21.91 56.91
CA LEU A 113 9.14 21.33 57.28
C LEU A 113 9.20 20.64 58.67
N ALA A 114 9.93 19.51 58.76
CA ALA A 114 11.18 19.39 59.55
C ALA A 114 11.72 17.93 59.58
N GLY A 115 13.00 17.78 59.24
CA GLY A 115 13.94 16.83 59.88
C GLY A 115 14.05 15.41 59.31
N ARG A 116 15.20 15.12 58.68
CA ARG A 116 16.22 14.12 59.11
C ARG A 116 16.91 13.44 57.90
N GLU A 117 18.24 13.55 57.92
CA GLU A 117 19.21 13.00 56.96
C GLU A 117 19.30 11.46 57.01
N ASP A 118 19.94 10.92 55.96
CA ASP A 118 20.62 9.61 55.81
C ASP A 118 19.86 8.41 55.19
N ILE A 119 19.92 8.26 53.86
CA ILE A 119 19.86 6.95 53.15
C ILE A 119 20.81 6.98 51.89
N PRO A 120 21.62 5.93 51.62
CA PRO A 120 22.69 5.93 50.59
C PRO A 120 22.20 5.64 49.14
N PRO A 121 23.04 5.85 48.10
CA PRO A 121 22.60 5.88 46.70
C PRO A 121 22.32 4.49 46.12
N VAL A 122 21.14 4.35 45.51
CA VAL A 122 20.71 3.20 44.70
C VAL A 122 21.39 3.28 43.31
N PRO A 123 21.97 2.19 42.78
CA PRO A 123 22.55 2.18 41.43
C PRO A 123 21.47 2.28 40.35
N PRO A 124 21.78 2.81 39.15
CA PRO A 124 20.78 3.13 38.14
C PRO A 124 20.11 1.85 37.63
N GLN A 125 18.80 1.77 37.87
CA GLN A 125 17.94 0.75 37.30
C GLN A 125 17.92 0.92 35.78
N SER A 126 18.41 -0.11 35.09
CA SER A 126 18.28 -0.29 33.66
C SER A 126 16.81 -0.21 33.25
N ASP A 127 16.51 0.65 32.28
CA ASP A 127 15.24 0.76 31.57
C ASP A 127 14.84 -0.59 30.93
N HIS A 128 14.29 -1.49 31.73
CA HIS A 128 13.47 -2.59 31.23
C HIS A 128 12.04 -2.06 31.07
N SER A 129 11.85 -1.19 30.07
CA SER A 129 10.54 -1.05 29.46
C SER A 129 10.30 -2.31 28.63
N LEU A 130 9.64 -3.26 29.29
CA LEU A 130 9.03 -4.45 28.73
C LEU A 130 8.22 -4.05 27.48
N ASP A 131 8.74 -4.49 26.34
CA ASP A 131 8.02 -5.10 25.22
C ASP A 131 6.52 -4.81 25.20
N ARG A 132 6.18 -3.55 24.88
CA ARG A 132 4.80 -3.13 24.67
C ARG A 132 4.39 -3.61 23.28
N ASP A 133 3.73 -4.77 23.23
CA ASP A 133 2.91 -5.27 22.13
C ASP A 133 3.34 -4.76 20.75
N ARG A 134 4.43 -5.31 20.18
CA ARG A 134 4.66 -5.20 18.74
C ARG A 134 3.59 -6.02 18.04
N GLN A 135 2.43 -5.41 17.79
CA GLN A 135 1.47 -5.94 16.82
C GLN A 135 2.23 -6.27 15.53
N PRO A 136 1.96 -7.43 14.91
CA PRO A 136 2.64 -7.83 13.69
C PRO A 136 2.45 -6.75 12.64
N GLN A 137 3.56 -6.29 12.07
CA GLN A 137 3.55 -5.23 11.08
C GLN A 137 2.82 -5.72 9.83
N ARG A 138 1.82 -4.96 9.39
CA ARG A 138 1.06 -5.28 8.18
C ARG A 138 1.80 -4.74 6.97
N LEU A 139 2.47 -5.63 6.26
CA LEU A 139 3.32 -5.32 5.11
C LEU A 139 2.66 -5.83 3.83
N ALA A 140 2.89 -5.12 2.72
CA ALA A 140 2.35 -5.54 1.42
C ALA A 140 3.24 -5.19 0.23
N TYR A 141 3.13 -5.97 -0.83
CA TYR A 141 3.58 -5.63 -2.18
C TYR A 141 2.37 -5.34 -3.04
N ILE A 142 2.39 -4.25 -3.81
CA ILE A 142 1.28 -3.89 -4.71
C ILE A 142 1.76 -3.86 -6.15
N PHE A 143 1.01 -4.48 -7.04
CA PHE A 143 1.28 -4.54 -8.48
C PHE A 143 0.09 -4.03 -9.27
N ALA A 144 0.34 -3.34 -10.39
CA ALA A 144 -0.70 -2.92 -11.32
C ALA A 144 -0.65 -3.77 -12.60
N LEU A 145 -1.65 -4.63 -12.79
CA LEU A 145 -1.78 -5.49 -13.95
C LEU A 145 -2.37 -4.72 -15.12
N LEU A 146 -1.53 -4.36 -16.10
CA LEU A 146 -1.98 -3.66 -17.31
C LEU A 146 -2.45 -4.66 -18.37
N LYS A 147 -1.75 -5.79 -18.46
CA LYS A 147 -2.08 -6.90 -19.35
C LYS A 147 -2.29 -8.17 -18.53
N PRO A 148 -3.13 -9.12 -18.98
CA PRO A 148 -3.30 -10.38 -18.24
C PRO A 148 -2.03 -11.26 -18.26
N SER A 149 -1.13 -11.06 -19.22
CA SER A 149 0.19 -11.71 -19.26
C SER A 149 1.12 -11.26 -18.12
N ASP A 150 0.90 -10.08 -17.52
CA ASP A 150 1.67 -9.56 -16.39
C ASP A 150 1.42 -10.38 -15.12
N LEU A 151 0.28 -11.07 -15.03
CA LEU A 151 -0.04 -11.96 -13.91
C LEU A 151 1.07 -13.00 -13.71
N CYS A 152 1.62 -13.54 -14.79
CA CYS A 152 2.69 -14.53 -14.72
C CYS A 152 4.00 -13.98 -14.16
N ALA A 153 4.29 -12.69 -14.41
CA ALA A 153 5.45 -12.03 -13.81
C ALA A 153 5.25 -11.85 -12.30
N VAL A 154 4.04 -11.44 -11.88
CA VAL A 154 3.71 -11.29 -10.46
C VAL A 154 3.70 -12.64 -9.73
N LEU A 155 3.20 -13.71 -10.36
CA LEU A 155 3.22 -15.04 -9.78
C LEU A 155 4.65 -15.58 -9.63
N LEU A 156 5.54 -15.28 -10.57
CA LEU A 156 6.95 -15.60 -10.45
C LEU A 156 7.57 -14.85 -9.26
N PHE A 157 7.30 -13.55 -9.14
CA PHE A 157 7.70 -12.76 -7.98
C PHE A 157 7.18 -13.37 -6.68
N ALA A 158 5.88 -13.70 -6.61
CA ALA A 158 5.26 -14.29 -5.42
C ALA A 158 5.94 -15.60 -5.04
N LYS A 159 6.13 -16.51 -5.99
CA LYS A 159 6.85 -17.78 -5.77
C LYS A 159 8.26 -17.55 -5.22
N GLN A 160 9.01 -16.61 -5.79
CA GLN A 160 10.35 -16.28 -5.33
C GLN A 160 10.32 -15.71 -3.91
N GLN A 161 9.50 -14.67 -3.68
CA GLN A 161 9.33 -14.02 -2.39
C GLN A 161 8.95 -15.00 -1.28
N ARG A 162 7.96 -15.88 -1.51
CA ARG A 162 7.52 -16.89 -0.53
C ARG A 162 8.63 -17.89 -0.20
N SER A 163 9.51 -18.18 -1.15
CA SER A 163 10.61 -19.14 -0.96
C SER A 163 11.87 -18.55 -0.32
N SER A 164 12.11 -17.25 -0.48
CA SER A 164 13.39 -16.62 -0.12
C SER A 164 13.27 -15.48 0.89
N SER A 165 12.05 -15.06 1.25
CA SER A 165 11.84 -13.99 2.22
C SER A 165 12.23 -14.41 3.63
N GLN A 166 12.73 -13.45 4.41
CA GLN A 166 13.10 -13.63 5.82
C GLN A 166 12.28 -12.73 6.75
N LEU A 167 11.20 -12.12 6.26
CA LEU A 167 10.32 -11.27 7.05
C LEU A 167 9.66 -12.05 8.19
N ALA A 168 9.56 -11.41 9.35
CA ALA A 168 8.83 -11.97 10.49
C ALA A 168 7.31 -12.05 10.25
N SER A 169 6.77 -11.09 9.50
CA SER A 169 5.37 -11.09 9.07
C SER A 169 5.33 -11.24 7.56
N GLU A 170 4.64 -12.27 7.10
CA GLU A 170 4.45 -12.52 5.68
C GLU A 170 3.68 -11.35 5.03
N PRO A 171 4.24 -10.71 3.98
CA PRO A 171 3.58 -9.58 3.34
C PRO A 171 2.45 -10.06 2.43
N SER A 172 1.34 -9.31 2.41
CA SER A 172 0.25 -9.54 1.46
C SER A 172 0.67 -9.10 0.05
N ILE A 173 0.31 -9.87 -0.97
CA ILE A 173 0.58 -9.50 -2.37
C ILE A 173 -0.73 -9.03 -3.00
N VAL A 174 -0.82 -7.72 -3.25
CA VAL A 174 -2.01 -7.05 -3.78
C VAL A 174 -1.85 -6.81 -5.28
N LEU A 175 -2.86 -7.20 -6.06
CA LEU A 175 -2.88 -7.00 -7.51
C LEU A 175 -4.05 -6.10 -7.89
N LEU A 176 -3.72 -4.91 -8.38
CA LEU A 176 -4.68 -3.99 -8.98
C LEU A 176 -4.93 -4.43 -10.42
N TYR A 177 -6.19 -4.54 -10.82
CA TYR A 177 -6.53 -4.85 -12.21
C TYR A 177 -7.79 -4.10 -12.66
N PRO A 178 -7.96 -3.85 -13.95
CA PRO A 178 -9.17 -3.25 -14.49
C PRO A 178 -10.40 -4.15 -14.25
N SER A 179 -11.43 -3.63 -13.60
CA SER A 179 -12.76 -4.27 -13.50
C SER A 179 -13.40 -4.55 -14.86
N THR A 180 -12.92 -3.89 -15.92
CA THR A 180 -13.32 -4.18 -17.30
C THR A 180 -12.98 -5.60 -17.73
N TRP A 181 -12.01 -6.27 -17.09
CA TRP A 181 -11.70 -7.68 -17.37
C TRP A 181 -12.86 -8.61 -16.99
N GLU A 182 -13.67 -8.25 -15.99
CA GLU A 182 -14.81 -9.06 -15.54
C GLU A 182 -16.02 -8.93 -16.47
N THR A 183 -16.12 -7.83 -17.19
CA THR A 183 -17.27 -7.53 -18.07
C THR A 183 -16.96 -7.78 -19.55
N ALA A 184 -15.69 -7.87 -19.91
CA ALA A 184 -15.26 -8.05 -21.27
C ALA A 184 -15.30 -9.53 -21.70
N SER A 185 -15.71 -9.77 -22.94
CA SER A 185 -15.87 -11.11 -23.51
C SER A 185 -14.57 -11.68 -24.10
N SER A 186 -13.40 -11.22 -23.64
CA SER A 186 -12.12 -11.74 -24.14
C SER A 186 -11.83 -13.09 -23.53
N SER A 187 -11.47 -14.08 -24.37
CA SER A 187 -11.03 -15.39 -23.89
C SER A 187 -9.81 -15.27 -22.97
N LEU A 188 -8.87 -14.38 -23.30
CA LEU A 188 -7.65 -14.17 -22.53
C LEU A 188 -7.94 -13.57 -21.14
N GLN A 189 -8.90 -12.65 -21.03
CA GLN A 189 -9.33 -12.12 -19.72
C GLN A 189 -10.13 -13.16 -18.91
N SER A 190 -10.96 -13.96 -19.58
CA SER A 190 -11.69 -15.05 -18.93
C SER A 190 -10.73 -16.11 -18.37
N SER A 191 -9.72 -16.51 -19.15
CA SER A 191 -8.66 -17.40 -18.70
C SER A 191 -7.87 -16.79 -17.55
N ALA A 192 -7.55 -15.50 -17.61
CA ALA A 192 -6.87 -14.80 -16.52
C ALA A 192 -7.67 -14.83 -15.22
N LEU A 193 -8.95 -14.49 -15.26
CA LEU A 193 -9.82 -14.48 -14.08
C LEU A 193 -10.04 -15.88 -13.51
N SER A 194 -10.15 -16.91 -14.36
CA SER A 194 -10.18 -18.30 -13.92
C SER A 194 -8.89 -18.65 -13.20
N TYR A 195 -7.75 -18.35 -13.82
CA TYR A 195 -6.44 -18.68 -13.27
C TYR A 195 -6.14 -17.92 -11.97
N MET A 196 -6.55 -16.65 -11.87
CA MET A 196 -6.47 -15.86 -10.64
C MET A 196 -7.16 -16.57 -9.48
N ARG A 197 -8.34 -17.15 -9.70
CA ARG A 197 -9.06 -17.90 -8.65
C ARG A 197 -8.31 -19.16 -8.24
N ASP A 198 -7.69 -19.86 -9.19
CA ASP A 198 -6.95 -21.11 -8.91
C ASP A 198 -5.68 -20.87 -8.08
N VAL A 199 -5.02 -19.72 -8.27
CA VAL A 199 -3.74 -19.39 -7.61
C VAL A 199 -3.87 -18.46 -6.42
N GLN A 200 -5.08 -17.99 -6.10
CA GLN A 200 -5.34 -17.02 -5.03
C GLN A 200 -4.83 -17.54 -3.67
N ASP A 201 -5.30 -18.73 -3.28
CA ASP A 201 -4.99 -19.33 -1.99
C ASP A 201 -3.55 -19.87 -1.95
N LEU A 202 -2.98 -20.22 -3.12
CA LEU A 202 -1.64 -20.78 -3.21
C LEU A 202 -0.55 -19.77 -2.82
N TYR A 203 -0.75 -18.49 -3.18
CA TYR A 203 0.22 -17.43 -2.94
C TYR A 203 -0.29 -16.34 -1.99
N ASP A 204 -1.46 -16.52 -1.36
CA ASP A 204 -2.13 -15.52 -0.52
C ASP A 204 -2.25 -14.16 -1.24
N LEU A 205 -2.91 -14.19 -2.40
CA LEU A 205 -3.06 -13.03 -3.28
C LEU A 205 -4.34 -12.27 -2.97
N VAL A 206 -4.24 -10.94 -2.96
CA VAL A 206 -5.36 -10.03 -2.77
C VAL A 206 -5.66 -9.30 -4.07
N TYR A 207 -6.75 -9.65 -4.73
CA TYR A 207 -7.18 -9.02 -5.96
C TYR A 207 -8.02 -7.77 -5.69
N HIS A 208 -7.66 -6.65 -6.31
CA HIS A 208 -8.42 -5.40 -6.21
C HIS A 208 -8.86 -4.89 -7.59
N PRO A 209 -10.15 -5.05 -7.94
CA PRO A 209 -10.68 -4.50 -9.19
C PRO A 209 -10.81 -2.98 -9.08
N VAL A 210 -10.34 -2.28 -10.12
CA VAL A 210 -10.40 -0.83 -10.23
C VAL A 210 -11.38 -0.45 -11.33
N GLN A 211 -12.25 0.53 -11.05
CA GLN A 211 -13.19 1.03 -12.03
C GLN A 211 -12.47 1.92 -13.03
N ILE A 212 -12.45 1.49 -14.29
CA ILE A 212 -11.75 2.21 -15.36
C ILE A 212 -12.77 2.94 -16.22
N ARG A 213 -12.60 4.26 -16.31
CA ARG A 213 -13.28 5.10 -17.29
C ARG A 213 -12.54 5.07 -18.61
N ARG A 214 -13.29 4.95 -19.71
CA ARG A 214 -12.75 4.70 -21.06
C ARG A 214 -12.02 5.90 -21.66
N ASP A 215 -12.25 7.10 -21.14
CA ASP A 215 -11.67 8.35 -21.62
C ASP A 215 -10.28 8.64 -21.03
N TRP A 216 -9.90 7.91 -19.99
CA TRP A 216 -8.67 8.18 -19.23
C TRP A 216 -7.67 7.03 -19.40
N ASP A 217 -6.39 7.35 -19.24
CA ASP A 217 -5.33 6.35 -19.28
C ASP A 217 -5.54 5.30 -18.19
N VAL A 218 -5.46 4.02 -18.56
CA VAL A 218 -5.75 2.89 -17.65
C VAL A 218 -4.70 2.83 -16.54
N LYS A 219 -3.42 3.03 -16.89
CA LYS A 219 -2.32 3.00 -15.92
C LYS A 219 -2.46 4.12 -14.90
N ALA A 220 -2.71 5.35 -15.34
CA ALA A 220 -2.93 6.48 -14.45
C ALA A 220 -4.09 6.25 -13.46
N GLN A 221 -5.17 5.60 -13.91
CA GLN A 221 -6.29 5.25 -13.04
C GLN A 221 -5.90 4.18 -12.01
N LEU A 222 -5.19 3.12 -12.41
CA LEU A 222 -4.69 2.10 -11.48
C LEU A 222 -3.72 2.69 -10.45
N LEU A 223 -2.79 3.54 -10.88
CA LEU A 223 -1.84 4.22 -9.97
C LEU A 223 -2.55 5.23 -9.06
N GLY A 224 -3.62 5.86 -9.54
CA GLY A 224 -4.46 6.74 -8.73
C GLY A 224 -5.02 6.04 -7.50
N GLU A 225 -5.45 4.79 -7.61
CA GLU A 225 -5.98 4.02 -6.46
C GLU A 225 -4.97 3.87 -5.31
N LEU A 226 -3.66 3.88 -5.61
CA LEU A 226 -2.63 3.87 -4.57
C LEU A 226 -2.69 5.09 -3.66
N GLN A 227 -3.17 6.22 -4.18
CA GLN A 227 -3.28 7.48 -3.44
C GLN A 227 -4.62 7.60 -2.70
N TRP A 228 -5.72 7.17 -3.31
CA TRP A 228 -7.07 7.44 -2.81
C TRP A 228 -7.58 6.42 -1.81
N LYS A 229 -7.12 5.16 -1.92
CA LYS A 229 -7.59 4.08 -1.08
C LYS A 229 -6.83 4.00 0.23
N HIS A 230 -7.56 3.71 1.31
CA HIS A 230 -6.99 3.35 2.60
C HIS A 230 -6.67 1.86 2.58
N TRP A 231 -5.37 1.53 2.55
CA TRP A 231 -4.90 0.16 2.34
C TRP A 231 -4.75 -0.67 3.62
N ASP A 232 -4.94 -0.08 4.82
CA ASP A 232 -4.80 -0.73 6.13
C ASP A 232 -3.48 -1.51 6.36
N TYR A 233 -2.45 -1.17 5.59
CA TYR A 233 -1.08 -1.62 5.77
C TYR A 233 -0.26 -0.54 6.47
N ASP A 234 0.63 -0.95 7.35
CA ASP A 234 1.62 -0.05 7.95
C ASP A 234 2.56 0.48 6.86
N ARG A 235 2.92 -0.40 5.91
CA ARG A 235 3.77 -0.09 4.76
C ARG A 235 3.45 -1.02 3.60
N ALA A 236 3.40 -0.46 2.40
CA ALA A 236 3.32 -1.26 1.20
C ALA A 236 4.27 -0.73 0.13
N LEU A 237 4.86 -1.63 -0.65
CA LEU A 237 5.75 -1.28 -1.75
C LEU A 237 5.06 -1.54 -3.07
N TYR A 238 4.85 -0.49 -3.86
CA TYR A 238 4.40 -0.63 -5.24
C TYR A 238 5.62 -0.91 -6.13
N LEU A 239 5.52 -1.96 -6.93
CA LEU A 239 6.53 -2.36 -7.91
C LEU A 239 5.90 -2.40 -9.31
N ARG A 240 6.58 -1.79 -10.28
CA ARG A 240 6.14 -1.85 -11.67
C ARG A 240 6.30 -3.28 -12.23
N THR A 241 5.38 -3.68 -13.08
CA THR A 241 5.39 -4.97 -13.80
C THR A 241 5.40 -4.74 -15.31
N PRO A 242 5.97 -5.66 -16.10
CA PRO A 242 6.64 -6.91 -15.68
C PRO A 242 8.07 -6.72 -15.15
N GLY A 243 8.52 -7.64 -14.29
CA GLY A 243 9.90 -7.64 -13.77
C GLY A 243 10.27 -8.92 -13.01
N LEU A 244 11.55 -9.04 -12.68
CA LEU A 244 12.17 -10.22 -12.05
C LEU A 244 12.81 -9.84 -10.71
N LEU A 245 12.53 -10.60 -9.66
CA LEU A 245 13.18 -10.48 -8.36
C LEU A 245 14.57 -11.12 -8.41
N LEU A 246 15.61 -10.34 -8.09
CA LEU A 246 16.99 -10.79 -8.00
C LEU A 246 17.44 -11.00 -6.55
N ASP A 247 17.10 -10.06 -5.67
CA ASP A 247 17.46 -10.11 -4.24
C ASP A 247 16.24 -9.79 -3.37
N SER A 248 15.66 -10.84 -2.77
CA SER A 248 14.54 -10.71 -1.83
C SER A 248 14.95 -10.01 -0.54
N LYS A 249 16.17 -10.21 -0.04
CA LYS A 249 16.62 -9.66 1.25
C LYS A 249 16.76 -8.15 1.18
N MET A 250 17.25 -7.65 0.04
CA MET A 250 17.34 -6.20 -0.19
C MET A 250 15.95 -5.57 -0.24
N LEU A 251 14.98 -6.23 -0.88
CA LEU A 251 13.60 -5.76 -0.95
C LEU A 251 12.90 -5.80 0.43
N ASP A 252 13.10 -6.90 1.15
CA ASP A 252 12.59 -7.15 2.50
C ASP A 252 13.06 -6.10 3.51
N SER A 253 14.37 -5.85 3.55
CA SER A 253 14.96 -4.83 4.42
C SER A 253 14.45 -3.41 4.11
N SER A 254 14.18 -3.11 2.83
CA SER A 254 13.59 -1.83 2.42
C SER A 254 12.14 -1.65 2.90
N LEU A 255 11.39 -2.75 2.98
CA LEU A 255 10.00 -2.76 3.43
C LEU A 255 9.89 -2.74 4.97
N GLU A 256 10.81 -3.39 5.68
CA GLU A 256 10.86 -3.39 7.15
C GLU A 256 11.32 -2.04 7.72
N THR A 257 12.34 -1.41 7.11
CA THR A 257 12.94 -0.17 7.62
C THR A 257 12.93 0.93 6.56
N PRO A 258 11.81 1.64 6.33
CA PRO A 258 11.80 2.84 5.47
C PRO A 258 12.48 4.04 6.16
N GLY A 259 13.09 3.84 7.33
CA GLY A 259 13.41 4.85 8.34
C GLY A 259 14.76 5.54 8.22
N ALA A 260 15.60 5.19 7.24
CA ALA A 260 16.81 5.97 7.00
C ALA A 260 16.40 7.34 6.42
N ARG A 261 16.49 8.37 7.27
CA ARG A 261 16.08 9.75 6.94
C ARG A 261 16.68 10.15 5.59
N GLY A 262 15.83 10.57 4.66
CA GLY A 262 16.25 11.06 3.35
C GLY A 262 16.34 10.01 2.22
N LEU A 263 16.02 8.73 2.48
CA LEU A 263 15.90 7.71 1.42
C LEU A 263 14.53 7.70 0.73
N TRP A 264 13.52 8.30 1.36
CA TRP A 264 12.17 8.40 0.83
C TRP A 264 11.70 9.85 0.94
N THR A 265 11.08 10.37 -0.11
CA THR A 265 10.45 11.69 -0.10
C THR A 265 9.00 11.63 -0.46
N PRO A 266 8.14 12.52 0.07
CA PRO A 266 6.76 12.64 -0.38
C PRO A 266 6.71 12.73 -1.91
N LEU A 267 5.75 12.05 -2.52
CA LEU A 267 5.55 12.07 -3.95
C LEU A 267 5.38 13.53 -4.43
N GLY A 268 6.17 13.91 -5.43
CA GLY A 268 6.16 15.25 -6.00
C GLY A 268 6.09 15.20 -7.53
N PRO A 269 5.88 16.35 -8.19
CA PRO A 269 5.77 16.40 -9.65
C PRO A 269 7.06 15.96 -10.37
N SER A 270 8.20 15.92 -9.66
CA SER A 270 9.47 15.44 -10.21
C SER A 270 9.57 13.93 -10.35
N SER A 271 8.62 13.16 -9.81
CA SER A 271 8.64 11.69 -9.85
C SER A 271 8.22 11.09 -11.20
N GLY A 272 7.72 11.93 -12.12
CA GLY A 272 7.28 11.51 -13.45
C GLY A 272 5.97 10.72 -13.43
N ASP A 273 5.44 10.44 -14.62
CA ASP A 273 4.12 9.83 -14.81
C ASP A 273 4.15 8.29 -14.74
N ASN A 274 5.34 7.68 -14.68
CA ASN A 274 5.53 6.24 -14.70
C ASN A 274 6.58 5.81 -13.66
N PRO A 275 6.24 5.83 -12.37
CA PRO A 275 7.17 5.45 -11.32
C PRO A 275 7.43 3.93 -11.31
N ASP A 276 8.69 3.56 -11.14
CA ASP A 276 9.14 2.17 -11.06
C ASP A 276 8.89 1.54 -9.69
N LEU A 277 8.96 2.39 -8.66
CA LEU A 277 8.89 2.03 -7.25
C LEU A 277 8.22 3.15 -6.46
N LEU A 278 7.25 2.81 -5.62
CA LEU A 278 6.69 3.75 -4.64
C LEU A 278 6.53 3.07 -3.28
N LEU A 279 6.74 3.84 -2.22
CA LEU A 279 6.42 3.41 -0.86
C LEU A 279 5.10 4.06 -0.42
N ILE A 280 4.15 3.22 -0.06
CA ILE A 280 2.85 3.60 0.50
C ILE A 280 2.97 3.51 2.01
N THR A 281 2.61 4.60 2.69
CA THR A 281 2.57 4.66 4.15
C THR A 281 1.24 5.29 4.57
N PRO A 282 0.82 5.17 5.83
CA PRO A 282 -0.31 5.91 6.38
C PRO A 282 -0.19 7.44 6.24
N LYS A 283 1.03 7.95 5.98
CA LYS A 283 1.31 9.37 5.72
C LYS A 283 1.20 9.76 4.24
N GLY A 284 0.87 8.82 3.36
CA GLY A 284 0.79 9.00 1.91
C GLY A 284 1.92 8.33 1.14
N LEU A 285 1.91 8.60 -0.18
CA LEU A 285 2.86 8.06 -1.15
C LEU A 285 4.23 8.73 -1.07
N ARG A 286 5.27 7.93 -1.24
CA ARG A 286 6.66 8.35 -1.21
C ARG A 286 7.42 7.80 -2.40
N SER A 287 8.24 8.65 -3.01
CA SER A 287 9.19 8.28 -4.05
C SER A 287 10.55 7.91 -3.45
N PRO A 288 11.28 6.97 -4.06
CA PRO A 288 12.64 6.64 -3.65
C PRO A 288 13.62 7.80 -3.88
N ARG A 289 14.70 7.84 -3.09
CA ARG A 289 15.87 8.71 -3.26
C ARG A 289 17.17 7.97 -2.99
N LYS A 290 18.24 8.45 -3.61
CA LYS A 290 19.62 7.96 -3.42
C LYS A 290 19.70 6.44 -3.67
N GLU A 291 20.05 5.67 -2.66
CA GLU A 291 20.21 4.22 -2.74
C GLU A 291 18.89 3.51 -3.09
N MET A 292 17.75 4.06 -2.66
CA MET A 292 16.45 3.46 -2.97
C MET A 292 16.06 3.59 -4.45
N THR A 293 16.72 4.46 -5.22
CA THR A 293 16.51 4.50 -6.68
C THR A 293 17.21 3.33 -7.39
N ARG A 294 18.11 2.62 -6.71
CA ARG A 294 18.80 1.43 -7.26
C ARG A 294 18.10 0.13 -6.92
N LEU A 295 17.12 0.14 -6.00
CA LEU A 295 16.33 -1.05 -5.67
C LEU A 295 15.65 -1.64 -6.90
N VAL A 296 15.22 -0.77 -7.81
CA VAL A 296 14.60 -1.15 -9.08
C VAL A 296 15.40 -0.55 -10.21
N THR A 297 15.78 -1.37 -11.18
CA THR A 297 16.44 -0.90 -12.41
C THR A 297 15.68 -1.40 -13.64
N ALA A 298 15.69 -0.63 -14.72
CA ALA A 298 15.21 -1.08 -16.01
C ALA A 298 16.32 -1.85 -16.72
N ALA A 299 16.00 -3.01 -17.28
CA ALA A 299 16.90 -3.74 -18.16
C ALA A 299 16.91 -3.06 -19.54
N ALA A 300 17.72 -2.02 -19.71
CA ALA A 300 17.77 -1.22 -20.93
C ALA A 300 18.67 -1.86 -22.02
N VAL A 301 18.19 -1.81 -23.28
CA VAL A 301 18.92 -2.25 -24.49
C VAL A 301 19.62 -1.09 -25.23
N ASP A 302 19.12 0.14 -25.11
CA ASP A 302 19.52 1.28 -25.96
C ASP A 302 20.36 2.35 -25.23
N GLN A 303 21.59 2.01 -24.81
CA GLN A 303 22.65 3.02 -24.75
C GLN A 303 23.71 2.68 -25.81
N PRO A 304 24.14 3.64 -26.66
CA PRO A 304 25.21 3.39 -27.63
C PRO A 304 26.51 3.11 -26.86
N VAL A 305 26.85 1.84 -26.78
CA VAL A 305 27.88 1.31 -25.90
C VAL A 305 29.28 1.59 -26.47
N SER A 306 30.08 2.34 -25.71
CA SER A 306 31.51 2.09 -25.65
C SER A 306 31.74 0.88 -24.74
N ASN A 307 32.72 0.01 -24.99
CA ASN A 307 32.95 -1.22 -24.19
C ASN A 307 33.00 -1.02 -22.66
N ASP A 308 33.21 0.21 -22.18
CA ASP A 308 33.20 0.55 -20.75
C ASP A 308 31.78 0.66 -20.14
N ASP A 309 30.74 0.88 -20.95
CA ASP A 309 29.35 1.09 -20.50
C ASP A 309 28.61 -0.23 -20.23
N ASP A 310 28.95 -1.32 -20.92
CA ASP A 310 28.38 -2.65 -20.68
C ASP A 310 28.67 -3.14 -19.25
N LEU A 311 29.90 -2.93 -18.78
CA LEU A 311 30.30 -3.30 -17.42
C LEU A 311 29.48 -2.52 -16.38
N LYS A 312 29.14 -1.26 -16.67
CA LYS A 312 28.44 -0.36 -15.75
C LYS A 312 26.94 -0.69 -15.63
N ILE A 313 26.31 -1.11 -16.72
CA ILE A 313 24.92 -1.58 -16.73
C ILE A 313 24.80 -2.92 -15.98
N GLU A 314 25.76 -3.83 -16.19
CA GLU A 314 25.81 -5.10 -15.47
C GLU A 314 26.02 -4.90 -13.96
N ILE A 315 26.94 -4.00 -13.57
CA ILE A 315 27.19 -3.69 -12.15
C ILE A 315 25.95 -3.07 -11.50
N SER A 316 25.32 -2.09 -12.15
CA SER A 316 24.13 -1.42 -11.61
C SER A 316 22.94 -2.38 -11.45
N SER A 317 22.87 -3.41 -12.29
CA SER A 317 21.81 -4.42 -12.24
C SER A 317 22.10 -5.56 -11.27
N ARG A 318 23.37 -5.83 -10.95
CA ARG A 318 23.75 -6.75 -9.85
C ARG A 318 23.45 -6.18 -8.47
N ASP A 319 23.43 -4.86 -8.35
CA ASP A 319 23.09 -4.15 -7.11
C ASP A 319 21.58 -3.89 -6.95
N ALA A 320 20.75 -4.30 -7.92
CA ALA A 320 19.32 -4.10 -7.90
C ALA A 320 18.58 -5.29 -7.26
N ALA A 321 17.57 -4.99 -6.44
CA ALA A 321 16.70 -6.01 -5.86
C ALA A 321 15.74 -6.59 -6.90
N TYR A 322 15.25 -5.73 -7.80
CA TYR A 322 14.23 -6.06 -8.78
C TYR A 322 14.52 -5.40 -10.13
N VAL A 323 14.39 -6.17 -11.21
CA VAL A 323 14.70 -5.71 -12.57
C VAL A 323 13.43 -5.64 -13.40
N LEU A 324 13.14 -4.47 -13.95
CA LEU A 324 12.03 -4.25 -14.85
C LEU A 324 12.38 -4.71 -16.25
N LEU A 325 11.43 -5.41 -16.87
CA LEU A 325 11.56 -5.96 -18.20
C LEU A 325 10.49 -5.31 -19.05
N ASP A 326 10.90 -4.50 -20.03
CA ASP A 326 9.96 -3.92 -20.97
C ASP A 326 9.65 -4.92 -22.08
N GLU A 327 8.38 -5.28 -22.27
CA GLU A 327 7.97 -6.19 -23.34
C GLU A 327 8.24 -5.59 -24.74
N GLU A 328 8.32 -4.25 -24.86
CA GLU A 328 8.64 -3.56 -26.11
C GLU A 328 10.12 -3.76 -26.52
N ASP A 329 11.01 -3.96 -25.54
CA ASP A 329 12.44 -4.24 -25.75
C ASP A 329 12.72 -5.73 -26.01
N LEU A 330 11.83 -6.64 -25.61
CA LEU A 330 11.92 -8.09 -25.88
C LEU A 330 11.90 -8.44 -27.39
N GLY A 331 11.49 -7.49 -28.24
CA GLY A 331 11.43 -7.66 -29.69
C GLY A 331 12.62 -7.07 -30.46
N ARG A 332 13.55 -6.35 -29.79
CA ARG A 332 14.70 -5.73 -30.46
C ARG A 332 15.96 -6.57 -30.28
N PRO A 333 16.55 -7.09 -31.38
CA PRO A 333 17.78 -7.88 -31.31
C PRO A 333 19.00 -6.96 -31.12
N GLY A 334 19.20 -6.45 -29.91
CA GLY A 334 20.48 -5.91 -29.43
C GLY A 334 21.29 -7.05 -28.80
N LEU A 335 21.87 -7.91 -29.65
CA LEU A 335 22.26 -9.29 -29.32
C LEU A 335 23.60 -9.49 -28.59
N ASP A 336 24.29 -8.43 -28.17
CA ASP A 336 25.67 -8.59 -27.66
C ASP A 336 25.77 -8.63 -26.13
N ASN A 337 24.71 -8.28 -25.39
CA ASN A 337 24.74 -8.36 -23.92
C ASN A 337 24.31 -9.76 -23.41
N LYS A 338 25.31 -10.62 -23.19
CA LYS A 338 25.12 -11.99 -22.66
C LYS A 338 24.37 -12.03 -21.32
N TRP A 339 24.60 -11.04 -20.45
CA TRP A 339 23.92 -10.96 -19.15
C TRP A 339 22.42 -10.71 -19.31
N TYR A 340 22.04 -9.78 -20.19
CA TYR A 340 20.64 -9.48 -20.47
C TYR A 340 19.91 -10.69 -21.07
N LEU A 341 20.55 -11.41 -22.01
CA LEU A 341 19.99 -12.64 -22.58
C LEU A 341 19.77 -13.72 -21.52
N ASP A 342 20.72 -13.93 -20.59
CA ASP A 342 20.55 -14.86 -19.47
C ASP A 342 19.38 -14.44 -18.57
N LEU A 343 19.25 -13.14 -18.28
CA LEU A 343 18.16 -12.60 -17.47
C LEU A 343 16.79 -12.82 -18.14
N LEU A 344 16.68 -12.58 -19.45
CA LEU A 344 15.46 -12.85 -20.22
C LEU A 344 15.10 -14.33 -20.25
N LEU A 345 16.09 -15.21 -20.46
CA LEU A 345 15.87 -16.65 -20.46
C LEU A 345 15.36 -17.14 -19.10
N ARG A 346 15.97 -16.66 -18.00
CA ARG A 346 15.51 -16.96 -16.63
C ARG A 346 14.11 -16.44 -16.38
N PHE A 347 13.79 -15.23 -16.82
CA PHE A 347 12.46 -14.65 -16.65
C PHE A 347 11.38 -15.42 -17.41
N ASP A 348 11.62 -15.74 -18.69
CA ASP A 348 10.67 -16.50 -19.52
C ASP A 348 10.50 -17.93 -18.98
N GLN A 349 11.59 -18.60 -18.62
CA GLN A 349 11.52 -19.93 -17.99
C GLN A 349 10.76 -19.87 -16.66
N GLY A 350 11.00 -18.84 -15.85
CA GLY A 350 10.31 -18.60 -14.59
C GLY A 350 8.80 -18.42 -14.78
N ARG A 351 8.39 -17.53 -15.70
CA ARG A 351 6.99 -17.28 -16.05
C ARG A 351 6.30 -18.55 -16.53
N ARG A 352 6.94 -19.32 -17.41
CA ARG A 352 6.41 -20.62 -17.86
C ARG A 352 6.22 -21.56 -16.68
N SER A 353 7.17 -21.63 -15.75
CA SER A 353 7.05 -22.51 -14.58
C SER A 353 5.86 -22.20 -13.66
N VAL A 354 5.30 -20.99 -13.72
CA VAL A 354 4.16 -20.56 -12.88
C VAL A 354 2.87 -20.34 -13.65
N CYS A 355 2.88 -20.42 -14.98
CA CYS A 355 1.72 -20.14 -15.83
C CYS A 355 1.54 -21.17 -16.96
N ASP A 356 2.30 -22.27 -16.96
CA ASP A 356 2.12 -23.30 -17.98
C ASP A 356 0.68 -23.82 -17.97
N GLY A 357 0.08 -23.95 -19.16
CA GLY A 357 -1.31 -24.37 -19.31
C GLY A 357 -2.39 -23.34 -18.93
N SER A 358 -2.05 -22.16 -18.41
CA SER A 358 -3.02 -21.10 -18.04
C SER A 358 -3.66 -20.39 -19.24
N GLY A 359 -3.08 -20.51 -20.43
CA GLY A 359 -3.49 -19.77 -21.63
C GLY A 359 -3.17 -18.26 -21.57
N LEU A 360 -2.36 -17.81 -20.60
CA LEU A 360 -1.96 -16.40 -20.42
C LEU A 360 -0.67 -16.02 -21.16
N LEU A 361 0.14 -17.01 -21.50
CA LEU A 361 1.38 -16.81 -22.25
C LEU A 361 1.11 -17.05 -23.73
N ASP A 362 1.36 -16.05 -24.57
CA ASP A 362 1.31 -16.19 -26.02
C ASP A 362 2.40 -17.18 -26.47
N TRP A 363 1.99 -18.31 -27.04
CA TRP A 363 2.90 -19.33 -27.56
C TRP A 363 3.15 -19.15 -29.06
N PRO A 364 4.40 -19.16 -29.59
CA PRO A 364 5.71 -18.87 -28.99
C PRO A 364 6.23 -17.46 -29.40
N PRO A 365 7.32 -16.96 -28.78
CA PRO A 365 8.02 -15.79 -29.29
C PRO A 365 8.48 -16.06 -30.72
N LYS A 366 8.25 -15.12 -31.63
CA LYS A 366 8.83 -15.12 -32.99
C LYS A 366 10.34 -14.88 -32.92
N ALA A 367 11.07 -15.77 -32.24
CA ALA A 367 12.45 -16.01 -32.58
C ALA A 367 12.41 -16.97 -33.77
N ASP A 368 12.30 -16.38 -34.98
CA ASP A 368 12.78 -17.02 -36.19
C ASP A 368 14.28 -17.29 -35.99
N LEU A 369 14.61 -18.36 -35.27
CA LEU A 369 15.83 -19.11 -35.51
C LEU A 369 15.66 -19.68 -36.91
N ARG A 370 15.96 -18.85 -37.92
CA ARG A 370 16.44 -19.28 -39.22
C ARG A 370 17.65 -20.16 -38.95
N ARG A 371 17.38 -21.43 -38.66
CA ARG A 371 18.34 -22.51 -38.78
C ARG A 371 18.79 -22.50 -40.22
N SER A 372 20.05 -22.16 -40.40
CA SER A 372 20.86 -22.46 -41.56
C SER A 372 20.48 -23.84 -42.12
N ARG A 373 19.99 -23.85 -43.36
CA ARG A 373 20.26 -24.91 -44.32
C ARG A 373 20.96 -24.30 -45.50
#